data_AF-A0A846NB51-F1
#
_entry.id   AF-A0A846NB51-F1
#
_cell.length_a   1.000
_cell.length_b   1.000
_cell.length_c   1.000
_cell.angle_alpha   90.00
_cell.angle_beta   90.00
_cell.angle_gamma   90.00
#
_symmetry.space_group_name_H-M   'P 1'
#
loop_
_entity.id
_entity.type
_entity.pdbx_description
1 polymer ?
#
loop_
_entity_poly.entity_id
_entity_poly.type
_entity_poly.pdbx_seq_one_letter_code
_entity_poly.pdbx_strand_id
1 'polypeptide(L)'
;LVKLVNDSQINRYLRLELAPEMEAVIAPSRRALQLQGGEPFYIKQTGEDAGTEVAGDELKGKSRYLVELGQITPYKYQGIIHINPDLNKLGVVGPVMAIAEPGEPTVISYTFQPFKNCDLTKLDWHVRIYLLD
;
A
#
# COMPACT_ATOMS: atom_id res chain seq x y z
N LEU A 1 11.86 -6.62 10.11
CA LEU A 1 12.21 -7.79 9.28
C LEU A 1 11.22 -7.83 8.11
N VAL A 2 11.69 -7.67 6.88
CA VAL A 2 10.85 -7.71 5.66
C VAL A 2 10.47 -9.17 5.36
N LYS A 3 9.18 -9.46 5.18
CA LYS A 3 8.71 -10.81 4.81
C LYS A 3 8.82 -10.96 3.29
N LEU A 4 9.79 -11.73 2.83
CA LEU A 4 9.85 -12.17 1.43
C LEU A 4 8.79 -13.24 1.23
N VAL A 5 7.74 -12.93 0.45
CA VAL A 5 6.69 -13.90 0.14
C VAL A 5 7.25 -14.92 -0.85
N ASN A 6 7.57 -16.10 -0.33
CA ASN A 6 8.28 -17.13 -1.07
C ASN A 6 7.30 -18.15 -1.63
N ASP A 7 6.53 -17.74 -2.64
CA ASP A 7 5.71 -18.65 -3.43
C ASP A 7 6.25 -18.73 -4.87
N SER A 8 6.46 -19.95 -5.37
CA SER A 8 7.21 -20.23 -6.61
C SER A 8 6.57 -19.61 -7.86
N GLN A 9 5.27 -19.27 -7.80
CA GLN A 9 4.56 -18.55 -8.87
C GLN A 9 4.70 -17.02 -8.78
N ILE A 10 4.82 -16.46 -7.58
CA ILE A 10 4.98 -15.00 -7.36
C ILE A 10 6.40 -14.57 -7.77
N ASN A 11 7.41 -15.36 -7.36
CA ASN A 11 8.82 -15.12 -7.68
C ASN A 11 9.16 -15.13 -9.18
N ARG A 12 8.30 -15.71 -10.03
CA ARG A 12 8.50 -15.69 -11.49
C ARG A 12 8.18 -14.33 -12.13
N TYR A 13 7.45 -13.46 -11.43
CA TYR A 13 6.89 -12.25 -12.02
C TYR A 13 7.15 -10.98 -11.21
N LEU A 14 7.36 -11.09 -9.89
CA LEU A 14 7.48 -9.92 -9.03
C LEU A 14 8.30 -10.20 -7.75
N ARG A 15 9.10 -9.23 -7.30
CA ARG A 15 9.70 -9.20 -5.95
C ARG A 15 8.88 -8.27 -5.05
N LEU A 16 8.48 -8.77 -3.88
CA LEU A 16 7.70 -8.03 -2.88
C LEU A 16 8.53 -7.78 -1.62
N GLU A 17 8.55 -6.53 -1.16
CA GLU A 17 9.06 -6.16 0.15
C GLU A 17 7.93 -5.47 0.92
N LEU A 18 7.30 -6.22 1.84
CA LEU A 18 6.12 -5.81 2.57
C LEU A 18 6.41 -5.59 4.05
N ALA A 19 5.53 -4.84 4.74
CA ALA A 19 5.55 -4.75 6.18
C ALA A 19 5.35 -6.15 6.83
N PRO A 20 5.88 -6.40 8.04
CA PRO A 20 6.03 -7.75 8.62
C PRO A 20 4.74 -8.57 8.71
N GLU A 21 3.59 -7.90 8.82
CA GLU A 21 2.28 -8.51 9.00
C GLU A 21 1.41 -8.51 7.73
N MET A 22 1.89 -7.95 6.61
CA MET A 22 1.15 -8.04 5.35
C MET A 22 1.41 -9.37 4.66
N GLU A 23 0.36 -9.94 4.09
CA GLU A 23 0.40 -11.15 3.30
C GLU A 23 0.00 -10.86 1.86
N ALA A 24 0.73 -11.44 0.91
CA ALA A 24 0.33 -11.43 -0.49
C ALA A 24 -0.47 -12.69 -0.80
N VAL A 25 -1.74 -12.51 -1.13
CA VAL A 25 -2.64 -13.55 -1.60
C VAL A 25 -2.79 -13.41 -3.12
N ILE A 26 -2.51 -14.48 -3.86
CA ILE A 26 -2.75 -14.50 -5.31
C ILE A 26 -4.26 -14.43 -5.53
N ALA A 27 -4.74 -13.39 -6.20
CA ALA A 27 -6.15 -13.30 -6.56
C ALA A 27 -6.43 -14.30 -7.70
N PRO A 28 -7.48 -15.16 -7.61
CA PRO A 28 -7.75 -16.21 -8.60
C PRO A 28 -8.04 -15.71 -10.03
N SER A 29 -8.30 -14.42 -10.21
CA SER A 29 -8.59 -13.84 -11.52
C SER A 29 -7.33 -13.26 -12.18
N ARG A 30 -6.98 -13.83 -13.35
CA ARG A 30 -5.98 -13.37 -14.35
C ARG A 30 -5.06 -12.23 -13.88
N ARG A 31 -3.90 -12.63 -13.34
CA ARG A 31 -2.71 -11.79 -13.10
C ARG A 31 -2.90 -10.62 -12.11
N ALA A 32 -3.59 -10.84 -11.01
CA ALA A 32 -3.65 -9.88 -9.91
C ALA A 32 -3.10 -10.45 -8.60
N LEU A 33 -2.34 -9.65 -7.86
CA LEU A 33 -1.91 -9.93 -6.49
C LEU A 33 -2.73 -9.04 -5.54
N GLN A 34 -3.21 -9.60 -4.43
CA GLN A 34 -3.84 -8.82 -3.37
C GLN A 34 -2.96 -8.87 -2.13
N LEU A 35 -2.52 -7.71 -1.65
CA LEU A 35 -1.87 -7.56 -0.36
C LEU A 35 -2.97 -7.31 0.67
N GLN A 36 -3.03 -8.15 1.69
CA GLN A 36 -4.00 -8.05 2.80
C GLN A 36 -3.28 -8.21 4.14
N GLY A 37 -3.84 -7.59 5.18
CA GLY A 37 -3.31 -7.66 6.54
C GLY A 37 -2.13 -6.71 6.78
N GLY A 38 -1.86 -6.45 8.06
CA GLY A 38 -0.73 -5.65 8.56
C GLY A 38 -0.96 -4.14 8.59
N GLU A 39 -0.17 -3.47 9.44
CA GLU A 39 -0.07 -2.01 9.51
C GLU A 39 0.84 -1.45 8.40
N PRO A 40 0.65 -0.19 7.97
CA PRO A 40 1.55 0.47 7.04
C PRO A 40 3.01 0.46 7.52
N PHE A 41 3.95 0.41 6.56
CA PHE A 41 5.38 0.51 6.85
C PHE A 41 5.75 1.87 7.42
N TYR A 42 5.09 2.92 6.93
CA TYR A 42 5.38 4.30 7.31
C TYR A 42 4.16 5.19 7.14
N ILE A 43 3.90 6.05 8.13
CA ILE A 43 2.87 7.07 8.07
C ILE A 43 3.45 8.43 8.49
N LYS A 44 3.35 9.41 7.59
CA LYS A 44 3.86 10.77 7.82
C LYS A 44 2.78 11.82 7.62
N GLN A 45 2.59 12.71 8.58
CA GLN A 45 1.77 13.89 8.35
C GLN A 45 2.48 14.86 7.38
N THR A 46 1.75 15.34 6.37
CA THR A 46 2.22 16.23 5.30
C THR A 46 1.40 17.53 5.32
N GLY A 47 1.99 18.66 4.91
CA GLY A 47 1.36 19.99 4.96
C GLY A 47 2.15 21.03 5.76
N GLU A 48 1.52 22.13 6.15
CA GLU A 48 2.18 23.21 6.93
C GLU A 48 2.65 22.76 8.32
N ASP A 49 2.05 21.70 8.88
CA ASP A 49 2.48 21.03 10.12
C ASP A 49 3.37 19.79 9.86
N ALA A 50 4.01 19.69 8.69
CA ALA A 50 4.82 18.54 8.32
C ALA A 50 6.12 18.45 9.12
N GLY A 51 6.35 17.31 9.76
CA GLY A 51 7.65 17.02 10.37
C GLY A 51 7.67 15.87 11.36
N THR A 52 6.52 15.48 11.90
CA THR A 52 6.43 14.40 12.87
C THR A 52 5.89 13.13 12.21
N GLU A 53 6.66 12.06 12.30
CA GLU A 53 6.14 10.71 12.14
C GLU A 53 4.96 10.53 13.11
N VAL A 54 3.91 9.84 12.66
CA VAL A 54 2.73 9.63 13.50
C VAL A 54 3.12 8.63 14.59
N ALA A 55 3.49 9.13 15.77
CA ALA A 55 3.73 8.32 16.95
C ALA A 55 2.40 8.03 17.65
N GLY A 56 1.63 7.08 17.13
CA GLY A 56 0.39 6.60 17.77
C GLY A 56 -0.60 5.99 16.79
N ASP A 57 -1.66 5.41 17.36
CA ASP A 57 -2.64 4.59 16.61
C ASP A 57 -3.79 5.43 16.01
N GLU A 58 -3.67 6.76 15.98
CA GLU A 58 -4.75 7.67 15.59
C GLU A 58 -4.31 8.67 14.51
N LEU A 59 -5.09 8.75 13.43
CA LEU A 59 -5.01 9.81 12.43
C LEU A 59 -5.99 10.92 12.77
N LYS A 60 -5.50 12.15 12.87
CA LYS A 60 -6.33 13.33 13.12
C LYS A 60 -7.17 13.66 11.88
N GLY A 61 -8.43 13.98 12.11
CA GLY A 61 -9.33 14.41 11.05
C GLY A 61 -8.81 15.64 10.31
N LYS A 62 -9.02 15.67 8.99
CA LYS A 62 -8.64 16.73 8.04
C LYS A 62 -7.14 16.94 7.86
N SER A 63 -6.28 16.28 8.62
CA SER A 63 -4.83 16.24 8.37
C SER A 63 -4.51 15.33 7.20
N ARG A 64 -3.47 15.67 6.42
CA ARG A 64 -3.04 14.88 5.27
C ARG A 64 -1.88 13.99 5.67
N TYR A 65 -1.96 12.71 5.34
CA TYR A 65 -0.94 11.71 5.63
C TYR A 65 -0.41 11.09 4.35
N LEU A 66 0.90 10.87 4.27
CA LEU A 66 1.52 9.94 3.32
C LEU A 66 1.61 8.58 4.01
N VAL A 67 1.08 7.56 3.36
CA VAL A 67 1.07 6.18 3.82
C VAL A 67 1.88 5.35 2.84
N GLU A 68 2.89 4.65 3.33
CA GLU A 68 3.69 3.71 2.55
C GLU A 68 3.46 2.29 3.07
N LEU A 69 3.15 1.36 2.16
CA LEU A 69 2.79 -0.01 2.49
C LEU A 69 3.90 -1.01 2.16
N GLY A 70 4.89 -0.58 1.38
CA GLY A 70 6.02 -1.41 0.98
C GLY A 70 6.50 -1.04 -0.42
N GLN A 71 7.19 -1.99 -1.06
CA GLN A 71 7.78 -1.80 -2.37
C GLN A 71 7.58 -3.04 -3.25
N ILE A 72 7.41 -2.79 -4.55
CA ILE A 72 7.35 -3.83 -5.57
C ILE A 72 8.42 -3.62 -6.62
N THR A 73 8.95 -4.71 -7.16
CA THR A 73 9.80 -4.68 -8.34
C THR A 73 9.27 -5.73 -9.31
N PRO A 74 8.42 -5.33 -10.27
CA PRO A 74 7.99 -6.22 -11.34
C PRO A 74 9.19 -6.66 -12.19
N TYR A 75 9.19 -7.86 -12.74
CA TYR A 75 10.31 -8.32 -13.60
C TYR A 75 10.03 -8.19 -15.09
N LYS A 76 8.81 -8.57 -15.53
CA LYS A 76 8.43 -8.62 -16.95
C LYS A 76 7.24 -7.71 -17.27
N TYR A 77 6.31 -7.58 -16.33
CA TYR A 77 5.00 -6.96 -16.53
C TYR A 77 4.95 -5.59 -15.88
N GLN A 78 4.19 -4.67 -16.47
CA GLN A 78 3.84 -3.43 -15.77
C GLN A 78 2.84 -3.74 -14.65
N GLY A 79 3.01 -3.11 -13.49
CA GLY A 79 2.11 -3.25 -12.36
C GLY A 79 1.21 -2.04 -12.20
N ILE A 80 -0.11 -2.19 -12.32
CA ILE A 80 -1.06 -1.17 -11.85
C ILE A 80 -1.39 -1.44 -10.39
N ILE A 81 -1.01 -0.52 -9.52
CA ILE A 81 -1.31 -0.58 -8.09
C ILE A 81 -2.64 0.13 -7.83
N HIS A 82 -3.57 -0.55 -7.16
CA HIS A 82 -4.87 -0.02 -6.76
C HIS A 82 -5.07 -0.20 -5.25
N ILE A 83 -5.35 0.89 -4.56
CA ILE A 83 -5.39 0.95 -3.09
C ILE A 83 -6.83 0.84 -2.61
N ASN A 84 -7.04 0.31 -1.39
CA ASN A 84 -8.34 -0.03 -0.83
C ASN A 84 -9.41 1.06 -1.10
N PRO A 85 -10.40 0.81 -1.98
CA PRO A 85 -11.42 1.78 -2.30
C PRO A 85 -12.31 2.10 -1.09
N ASP A 86 -12.40 1.23 -0.09
CA ASP A 86 -13.19 1.46 1.12
C ASP A 86 -12.65 2.61 1.99
N LEU A 87 -11.36 2.95 1.86
CA LEU A 87 -10.79 4.13 2.52
C LEU A 87 -11.44 5.44 2.06
N ASN A 88 -12.03 5.48 0.84
CA ASN A 88 -12.78 6.65 0.36
C ASN A 88 -14.05 6.94 1.18
N LYS A 89 -14.56 5.97 1.93
CA LYS A 89 -15.68 6.18 2.87
C LYS A 89 -15.25 6.97 4.10
N LEU A 90 -13.97 6.93 4.43
CA LEU A 90 -13.39 7.47 5.67
C LEU A 90 -12.64 8.79 5.43
N GLY A 91 -12.21 9.06 4.20
CA GLY A 91 -11.45 10.25 3.85
C GLY A 91 -11.20 10.40 2.35
N VAL A 92 -10.42 11.42 2.00
CA VAL A 92 -9.91 11.61 0.64
C VAL A 92 -8.64 10.77 0.46
N VAL A 93 -8.60 9.97 -0.62
CA VAL A 93 -7.46 9.11 -0.97
C VAL A 93 -6.87 9.56 -2.31
N GLY A 94 -5.56 9.64 -2.42
CA GLY A 94 -4.90 9.84 -3.71
C GLY A 94 -3.37 9.87 -3.64
N PRO A 95 -2.62 9.69 -4.73
CA PRO A 95 -3.10 9.14 -6.00
C PRO A 95 -3.52 7.68 -5.82
N VAL A 96 -4.62 7.30 -6.47
CA VAL A 96 -5.25 5.99 -6.32
C VAL A 96 -4.56 4.92 -7.19
N MET A 97 -3.68 5.35 -8.09
CA MET A 97 -3.03 4.51 -9.09
C MET A 97 -1.56 4.90 -9.27
N ALA A 98 -0.68 3.93 -9.07
CA ALA A 98 0.73 4.01 -9.43
C ALA A 98 1.04 2.93 -10.46
N ILE A 99 1.90 3.25 -11.43
CA ILE A 99 2.42 2.31 -12.42
C ILE A 99 3.81 1.91 -11.94
N ALA A 100 4.05 0.61 -11.80
CA ALA A 100 5.36 0.05 -11.54
C ALA A 100 5.93 -0.54 -12.82
N GLU A 101 7.07 -0.02 -13.25
CA GLU A 101 7.75 -0.48 -14.46
C GLU A 101 8.60 -1.75 -14.19
N PRO A 102 8.79 -2.61 -15.20
CA PRO A 102 9.65 -3.78 -15.08
C PRO A 102 11.10 -3.39 -14.73
N GLY A 103 11.67 -4.06 -13.73
CA GLY A 103 13.04 -3.87 -13.26
C GLY A 103 13.22 -2.73 -12.27
N GLU A 104 12.18 -1.89 -12.05
CA GLU A 104 12.28 -0.71 -11.20
C GLU A 104 11.56 -0.89 -9.85
N PRO A 105 12.29 -0.70 -8.73
CA PRO A 105 11.71 -0.47 -7.41
C PRO A 105 10.63 0.62 -7.42
N THR A 106 9.39 0.23 -7.14
CA THR A 106 8.25 1.16 -7.02
C THR A 106 7.67 1.07 -5.62
N VAL A 107 7.68 2.18 -4.90
CA VAL A 107 7.06 2.29 -3.57
C VAL A 107 5.54 2.28 -3.73
N ILE A 108 4.87 1.42 -2.96
CA ILE A 108 3.43 1.43 -2.81
C ILE A 108 3.08 2.50 -1.78
N SER A 109 2.67 3.68 -2.24
CA SER A 109 2.25 4.77 -1.36
C SER A 109 1.03 5.51 -1.85
N TYR A 110 0.36 6.18 -0.92
CA TYR A 110 -0.74 7.09 -1.18
C TYR A 110 -0.85 8.15 -0.12
N THR A 111 -1.59 9.20 -0.43
CA THR A 111 -2.03 10.20 0.53
C THR A 111 -3.44 9.90 1.01
N PHE A 112 -3.65 10.02 2.32
CA PHE A 112 -4.93 9.84 2.98
C PHE A 112 -5.24 11.05 3.85
N GLN A 113 -6.44 11.59 3.74
CA GLN A 113 -6.93 12.67 4.58
C GLN A 113 -8.30 12.27 5.16
N PRO A 114 -8.35 11.76 6.41
CA PRO A 114 -9.59 11.29 7.00
C PRO A 114 -10.54 12.46 7.30
N PHE A 115 -11.86 12.25 7.20
CA PHE A 115 -12.84 13.29 7.48
C PHE A 115 -12.99 13.60 8.98
N LYS A 116 -12.72 12.60 9.81
CA LYS A 116 -12.77 12.63 11.28
C LYS A 116 -11.56 11.89 11.83
N ASN A 117 -11.32 11.97 13.12
CA ASN A 117 -10.30 11.14 13.76
C ASN A 117 -10.56 9.66 13.48
N CYS A 118 -9.50 8.93 13.15
CA CYS A 118 -9.58 7.55 12.71
C CYS A 118 -8.52 6.71 13.43
N ASP A 119 -8.94 5.54 13.90
CA ASP A 119 -8.08 4.57 14.55
C ASP A 119 -7.42 3.67 13.48
N LEU A 120 -6.09 3.68 13.43
CA LEU A 120 -5.28 2.93 12.47
C LEU A 120 -5.50 1.42 12.57
N THR A 121 -5.77 0.90 13.77
CA THR A 121 -5.99 -0.54 14.01
C THR A 121 -7.30 -1.04 13.43
N LYS A 122 -8.24 -0.13 13.13
CA LYS A 122 -9.55 -0.44 12.53
C LYS A 122 -9.56 -0.28 11.01
N LEU A 123 -8.46 0.19 10.43
CA LEU A 123 -8.35 0.39 8.99
C LEU A 123 -7.96 -0.92 8.32
N ASP A 124 -8.69 -1.23 7.26
CA ASP A 124 -8.41 -2.41 6.46
C ASP A 124 -7.40 -2.05 5.36
N TRP A 125 -6.14 -2.42 5.56
CA TRP A 125 -5.06 -2.09 4.63
C TRP A 125 -5.04 -3.14 3.52
N HIS A 126 -5.58 -2.76 2.36
CA HIS A 126 -5.62 -3.62 1.18
C HIS A 126 -5.05 -2.93 -0.04
N VAL A 127 -4.24 -3.66 -0.80
CA VAL A 127 -3.70 -3.21 -2.09
C VAL A 127 -3.89 -4.32 -3.10
N ARG A 128 -4.29 -3.96 -4.32
CA ARG A 128 -4.35 -4.89 -5.44
C ARG A 128 -3.38 -4.43 -6.52
N ILE A 129 -2.54 -5.34 -6.99
CA ILE A 129 -1.59 -5.10 -8.07
C ILE A 129 -2.04 -5.90 -9.28
N TYR A 130 -2.37 -5.24 -10.38
CA TYR A 130 -2.70 -5.88 -11.65
C TYR A 130 -1.44 -5.91 -12.53
N LEU A 131 -1.08 -7.07 -13.06
CA LEU A 131 0.07 -7.22 -13.95
C LEU A 131 -0.38 -7.19 -15.41
N LEU A 132 0.14 -6.23 -16.18
CA LEU A 132 -0.14 -6.02 -17.60
C LEU A 132 1.01 -6.57 -18.46
N ASP A 133 0.66 -7.22 -19.58
CA ASP A 133 1.61 -7.66 -20.63
C ASP A 133 2.08 -6.47 -21.47
#